data_AF-A0A959L3U4-F1
#
_entry.id   AF-A0A959L3U4-F1
#
_cell.length_a   1.000
_cell.length_b   1.000
_cell.length_c   1.000
_cell.angle_alpha   90.00
_cell.angle_beta   90.00
_cell.angle_gamma   90.00
#
_symmetry.space_group_name_H-M   'P 1'
#
loop_
_entity.id
_entity.type
_entity.pdbx_description
1 polymer ?
#
loop_
_entity_poly.entity_id
_entity_poly.type
_entity_poly.pdbx_seq_one_letter_code
_entity_poly.pdbx_strand_id
1 'polypeptide(L)'
;MKTILIAICCLFGLQFLNYNSSHYLISGRVTESDTGNPAIGATINVQGTRIGTVTDFEGYYKLEIPQKKCTLIFRMTGFTEQKFQIDSSQTLNVQMEIGAALHEVVVTGMSGSTRHKYQSEVGMPAPSMRQIAPSEEIINWNTEDYDLIQENGFVSTDEQQLSTFSIDVDRASYSNIRRFITQGVKAPVDAVRIEEMVNYFDYSYPEPKGEDPLAIYTEMGVCPWNPDHHLLHIGVQSEKIKTDFLPASNLVFLIDVSGSMNQANKLPLLISSFRLLIDQIRPQDRVSIVTYAGASGILLDGVGGNDKEKILESINQLTAGGATAGADGISTAYKIAKKNFIENGNNR
;
A
#
# COMPACT_ATOMS: atom_id res chain seq x y z
N MET A 1 40.39 -53.45 1.34
CA MET A 1 39.53 -52.35 0.82
C MET A 1 38.08 -52.42 1.29
N LYS A 2 37.44 -53.61 1.41
CA LYS A 2 36.05 -53.71 1.89
C LYS A 2 35.84 -53.37 3.38
N THR A 3 36.85 -53.54 4.22
CA THR A 3 36.79 -53.23 5.67
C THR A 3 36.92 -51.74 6.00
N ILE A 4 37.56 -50.95 5.13
CA ILE A 4 37.69 -49.48 5.33
C ILE A 4 36.40 -48.75 4.90
N LEU A 5 35.65 -49.31 3.94
CA LEU A 5 34.40 -48.70 3.47
C LEU A 5 33.25 -48.81 4.49
N ILE A 6 33.22 -49.87 5.30
CA ILE A 6 32.19 -50.06 6.34
C ILE A 6 32.44 -49.12 7.54
N ALA A 7 33.70 -48.83 7.87
CA ALA A 7 34.04 -47.89 8.94
C ALA A 7 33.66 -46.44 8.59
N ILE A 8 33.71 -46.05 7.31
CA ILE A 8 33.34 -44.71 6.85
C ILE A 8 31.81 -44.54 6.79
N CYS A 9 31.05 -45.60 6.47
CA CYS A 9 29.57 -45.56 6.55
C CYS A 9 29.04 -45.50 8.00
N CYS A 10 29.76 -46.06 8.98
CA CYS A 10 29.35 -45.94 10.39
C CYS A 10 29.73 -44.59 11.03
N LEU A 11 30.73 -43.87 10.49
CA LEU A 11 31.08 -42.52 10.98
C LEU A 11 30.14 -41.41 10.48
N PHE A 12 29.41 -41.64 9.38
CA PHE A 12 28.38 -40.72 8.89
C PHE A 12 26.96 -41.01 9.44
N GLY A 13 26.75 -42.17 10.07
CA GLY A 13 25.45 -42.59 10.59
C GLY A 13 25.10 -42.11 12.01
N LEU A 14 25.98 -41.34 12.67
CA LEU A 14 25.85 -41.00 14.10
C LEU A 14 25.92 -39.49 14.42
N GLN A 15 25.46 -38.63 13.51
CA GLN A 15 25.31 -37.18 13.79
C GLN A 15 23.91 -36.61 13.56
N PHE A 16 22.86 -37.44 13.58
CA PHE A 16 21.52 -36.94 13.89
C PHE A 16 21.29 -37.01 15.40
N LEU A 17 22.06 -36.18 16.13
CA LEU A 17 21.68 -35.80 17.48
C LEU A 17 20.36 -35.05 17.38
N ASN A 18 19.38 -35.50 18.16
CA ASN A 18 18.08 -34.86 18.34
C ASN A 18 18.27 -33.36 18.56
N TYR A 19 18.00 -32.55 17.54
CA TYR A 19 17.85 -31.11 17.69
C TYR A 19 16.53 -30.91 18.41
N ASN A 20 16.57 -30.90 19.74
CA ASN A 20 15.46 -30.42 20.57
C ASN A 20 15.29 -28.94 20.25
N SER A 21 14.51 -28.61 19.22
CA SER A 21 14.01 -27.26 19.02
C SER A 21 13.02 -26.98 20.14
N SER A 22 13.52 -26.51 21.28
CA SER A 22 12.66 -25.92 22.30
C SER A 22 12.17 -24.59 21.75
N HIS A 23 10.98 -24.60 21.16
CA HIS A 23 10.31 -23.39 20.68
C HIS A 23 9.74 -22.66 21.90
N TYR A 24 10.18 -21.41 22.11
CA TYR A 24 9.63 -20.55 23.15
C TYR A 24 8.54 -19.68 22.55
N LEU A 25 7.45 -19.53 23.28
CA LEU A 25 6.32 -18.76 22.81
C LEU A 25 6.33 -17.36 23.41
N ILE A 26 6.28 -16.35 22.55
CA ILE A 26 6.03 -14.96 22.93
C ILE A 26 4.69 -14.53 22.38
N SER A 27 3.97 -13.76 23.17
CA SER A 27 2.70 -13.14 22.77
C SER A 27 2.65 -11.69 23.22
N GLY A 28 1.70 -10.93 22.70
CA GLY A 28 1.48 -9.58 23.18
C GLY A 28 0.52 -8.82 22.28
N ARG A 29 0.38 -7.53 22.54
CA ARG A 29 -0.45 -6.61 21.78
C ARG A 29 0.37 -5.43 21.29
N VAL A 30 0.16 -5.04 20.05
CA VAL A 30 0.78 -3.87 19.43
C VAL A 30 -0.29 -2.81 19.20
N THR A 31 -0.02 -1.58 19.61
CA THR A 31 -0.92 -0.43 19.45
C THR A 31 -0.17 0.77 18.87
N GLU A 32 -0.87 1.66 18.21
CA GLU A 32 -0.33 2.92 17.70
C GLU A 32 -0.11 3.91 18.86
N SER A 33 1.02 4.63 18.89
CA SER A 33 1.34 5.53 20.00
C SER A 33 0.45 6.77 20.10
N ASP A 34 -0.13 7.22 18.99
CA ASP A 34 -0.88 8.45 18.83
C ASP A 34 -2.38 8.26 19.05
N THR A 35 -2.96 7.20 18.45
CA THR A 35 -4.40 6.92 18.53
C THR A 35 -4.75 5.91 19.63
N GLY A 36 -3.78 5.09 20.06
CA GLY A 36 -4.02 3.94 20.92
C GLY A 36 -4.77 2.79 20.23
N ASN A 37 -5.02 2.90 18.93
CA ASN A 37 -5.69 1.86 18.16
C ASN A 37 -4.80 0.61 18.02
N PRO A 38 -5.40 -0.56 17.77
CA PRO A 38 -4.65 -1.75 17.38
C PRO A 38 -3.77 -1.48 16.15
N ALA A 39 -2.49 -1.84 16.22
CA ALA A 39 -1.58 -1.78 15.08
C ALA A 39 -1.80 -3.04 14.21
N ILE A 40 -2.78 -2.97 13.30
CA ILE A 40 -3.20 -4.11 12.46
C ILE A 40 -2.18 -4.35 11.34
N GLY A 41 -1.70 -5.58 11.21
CA GLY A 41 -0.73 -5.96 10.17
C GLY A 41 0.73 -5.58 10.47
N ALA A 42 1.04 -5.16 11.70
CA ALA A 42 2.40 -4.98 12.15
C ALA A 42 3.17 -6.31 12.06
N THR A 43 4.36 -6.27 11.44
CA THR A 43 5.24 -7.43 11.29
C THR A 43 6.24 -7.49 12.44
N ILE A 44 6.36 -8.67 13.05
CA ILE A 44 7.31 -8.97 14.12
C ILE A 44 8.28 -10.04 13.63
N ASN A 45 9.57 -9.71 13.55
CA ASN A 45 10.61 -10.66 13.14
C ASN A 45 11.66 -10.87 14.23
N VAL A 46 12.20 -12.08 14.33
CA VAL A 46 13.39 -12.36 15.12
C VAL A 46 14.63 -11.94 14.32
N GLN A 47 15.41 -10.99 14.84
CA GLN A 47 16.58 -10.41 14.18
C GLN A 47 17.55 -11.50 13.69
N GLY A 48 17.98 -11.38 12.43
CA GLY A 48 18.93 -12.32 11.81
C GLY A 48 18.31 -13.65 11.35
N THR A 49 16.99 -13.81 11.44
CA THR A 49 16.29 -15.02 10.99
C THR A 49 15.11 -14.69 10.07
N ARG A 50 14.50 -15.72 9.48
CA ARG A 50 13.22 -15.61 8.73
C ARG A 50 11.99 -15.86 9.61
N ILE A 51 12.17 -16.05 10.91
CA ILE A 51 11.08 -16.34 11.85
C ILE A 51 10.35 -15.04 12.16
N GLY A 52 9.04 -15.03 11.99
CA GLY A 52 8.20 -13.87 12.26
C GLY A 52 6.71 -14.18 12.24
N THR A 53 5.92 -13.21 12.66
CA THR A 53 4.45 -13.24 12.63
C THR A 53 3.93 -11.85 12.31
N VAL A 54 2.64 -11.75 12.07
CA VAL A 54 1.90 -10.48 11.95
C VAL A 54 0.87 -10.37 13.08
N THR A 55 0.46 -9.15 13.41
CA THR A 55 -0.67 -8.90 14.33
C THR A 55 -2.01 -9.18 13.67
N ASP A 56 -2.99 -9.58 14.49
CA ASP A 56 -4.39 -9.71 14.09
C ASP A 56 -5.15 -8.36 14.13
N PHE A 57 -6.47 -8.41 13.91
CA PHE A 57 -7.34 -7.23 13.87
C PHE A 57 -7.49 -6.51 15.21
N GLU A 58 -7.17 -7.16 16.33
CA GLU A 58 -7.19 -6.56 17.66
C GLU A 58 -5.79 -6.16 18.14
N GLY A 59 -4.78 -6.33 17.26
CA GLY A 59 -3.38 -5.98 17.47
C GLY A 59 -2.60 -7.07 18.21
N TYR A 60 -3.18 -8.26 18.43
CA TYR A 60 -2.50 -9.34 19.13
C TYR A 60 -1.57 -10.10 18.20
N TYR A 61 -0.45 -10.58 18.74
CA TYR A 61 0.46 -11.46 18.03
C TYR A 61 0.91 -12.63 18.91
N LYS A 62 1.36 -13.69 18.24
CA LYS A 62 1.93 -14.89 18.85
C LYS A 62 3.08 -15.40 17.99
N LEU A 63 4.27 -15.51 18.55
CA LEU A 63 5.50 -15.83 17.85
C LEU A 63 6.29 -16.93 18.56
N GLU A 64 6.65 -17.97 17.83
CA GLU A 64 7.56 -19.01 18.30
C GLU A 64 9.01 -18.61 17.98
N ILE A 65 9.85 -18.54 19.01
CA ILE A 65 11.25 -18.15 18.88
C ILE A 65 12.18 -19.33 19.23
N PRO A 66 13.34 -19.43 18.57
CA PRO A 66 14.23 -20.59 18.72
C PRO A 66 15.07 -20.57 20.00
N GLN A 67 15.16 -19.42 20.67
CA GLN A 67 15.99 -19.21 21.87
C GLN A 67 15.29 -18.23 22.80
N LYS A 68 15.43 -18.39 24.14
CA LYS A 68 14.86 -17.44 25.12
C LYS A 68 15.41 -16.02 24.99
N LYS A 69 16.61 -15.89 24.42
CA LYS A 69 17.29 -14.63 24.21
C LYS A 69 17.35 -14.30 22.72
N CYS A 70 16.64 -13.26 22.32
CA CYS A 70 16.70 -12.75 20.96
C CYS A 70 16.23 -11.30 20.90
N THR A 71 16.52 -10.63 19.79
CA THR A 71 15.94 -9.31 19.50
C THR A 71 14.75 -9.48 18.57
N LEU A 72 13.59 -8.95 18.98
CA LEU A 72 12.43 -8.81 18.13
C LEU A 72 12.44 -7.44 17.46
N ILE A 73 12.15 -7.42 16.18
CA ILE A 73 12.04 -6.21 15.35
C ILE A 73 10.57 -6.06 14.97
N PHE A 74 9.99 -4.92 15.33
CA PHE A 74 8.61 -4.56 15.00
C PHE A 74 8.64 -3.54 13.86
N ARG A 75 7.85 -3.79 12.81
CA ARG A 75 7.76 -2.95 11.62
C ARG A 75 6.31 -2.81 11.18
N MET A 76 5.95 -1.60 10.78
CA MET A 76 4.68 -1.29 10.16
C MET A 76 4.90 -0.06 9.30
N THR A 77 4.28 -0.02 8.13
CA THR A 77 4.34 1.16 7.25
C THR A 77 3.84 2.39 8.00
N GLY A 78 4.58 3.50 7.95
CA GLY A 78 4.28 4.72 8.70
C GLY A 78 4.84 4.76 10.12
N PHE A 79 5.50 3.70 10.60
CA PHE A 79 6.05 3.62 11.96
C PHE A 79 7.55 3.34 11.96
N THR A 80 8.23 3.85 12.99
CA THR A 80 9.67 3.66 13.17
C THR A 80 9.93 2.19 13.51
N GLU A 81 10.96 1.60 12.91
CA GLU A 81 11.42 0.27 13.30
C GLU A 81 11.85 0.28 14.78
N GLN A 82 11.17 -0.52 15.60
CA GLN A 82 11.51 -0.67 17.03
C GLN A 82 12.10 -2.05 17.31
N LYS A 83 13.13 -2.07 18.16
CA LYS A 83 13.87 -3.28 18.52
C LYS A 83 13.76 -3.53 20.02
N PHE A 84 13.32 -4.74 20.38
CA PHE A 84 13.18 -5.15 21.77
C PHE A 84 14.00 -6.41 22.04
N GLN A 85 14.87 -6.36 23.04
CA GLN A 85 15.56 -7.56 23.53
C GLN A 85 14.65 -8.34 24.46
N ILE A 86 14.50 -9.63 24.19
CA ILE A 86 13.81 -10.59 25.06
C ILE A 86 14.88 -11.33 25.84
N ASP A 87 14.74 -11.35 27.17
CA ASP A 87 15.60 -12.14 28.06
C ASP A 87 14.89 -13.34 28.72
N SER A 88 13.61 -13.18 29.07
CA SER A 88 12.82 -14.20 29.78
C SER A 88 11.28 -14.06 29.70
N SER A 89 10.76 -12.90 29.29
CA SER A 89 9.31 -12.64 29.26
C SER A 89 8.61 -13.41 28.14
N GLN A 90 7.44 -13.98 28.46
CA GLN A 90 6.53 -14.59 27.47
C GLN A 90 5.51 -13.58 26.91
N THR A 91 5.48 -12.36 27.46
CA THR A 91 4.58 -11.30 27.01
C THR A 91 5.33 -10.00 26.77
N LEU A 92 5.12 -9.38 25.61
CA LEU A 92 5.65 -8.07 25.26
C LEU A 92 4.59 -7.25 24.51
N ASN A 93 4.08 -6.21 25.15
CA ASN A 93 3.21 -5.23 24.50
C ASN A 93 4.05 -4.07 23.98
N VAL A 94 3.71 -3.55 22.81
CA VAL A 94 4.49 -2.51 22.13
C VAL A 94 3.57 -1.39 21.68
N GLN A 95 3.98 -0.15 21.94
CA GLN A 95 3.40 1.03 21.30
C GLN A 95 4.32 1.45 20.16
N MET A 96 3.80 1.40 18.94
CA MET A 96 4.54 1.78 17.75
C MET A 96 4.63 3.30 17.65
N GLU A 97 5.86 3.78 17.63
CA GLU A 97 6.16 5.20 17.41
C GLU A 97 6.10 5.51 15.92
N ILE A 98 5.43 6.59 15.55
CA ILE A 98 5.37 7.07 14.17
C ILE A 98 6.80 7.26 13.63
N GLY A 99 7.03 6.86 12.39
CA GLY A 99 8.36 6.89 11.79
C GLY A 99 8.39 7.40 10.37
N ALA A 100 9.60 7.78 9.94
CA ALA A 100 9.87 8.19 8.59
C ALA A 100 9.82 6.99 7.63
N ALA A 101 9.18 7.18 6.46
CA ALA A 101 9.00 6.18 5.41
C ALA A 101 10.33 5.66 4.80
N LEU A 102 10.28 4.46 4.22
CA LEU A 102 11.41 3.77 3.57
C LEU A 102 11.79 4.42 2.22
N HIS A 103 13.09 4.49 1.93
CA HIS A 103 13.66 5.10 0.73
C HIS A 103 13.69 4.17 -0.49
N GLU A 104 13.34 4.71 -1.67
CA GLU A 104 13.66 4.15 -2.99
C GLU A 104 15.00 4.75 -3.47
N VAL A 105 15.67 4.17 -4.49
CA VAL A 105 17.03 4.55 -4.88
C VAL A 105 17.08 4.91 -6.36
N VAL A 106 17.66 6.08 -6.68
CA VAL A 106 17.94 6.52 -8.04
C VAL A 106 19.45 6.78 -8.17
N VAL A 107 20.04 6.26 -9.25
CA VAL A 107 21.49 6.25 -9.50
C VAL A 107 21.85 7.20 -10.65
N THR A 108 22.93 7.98 -10.52
CA THR A 108 23.55 8.68 -11.66
C THR A 108 25.07 8.58 -11.65
N GLY A 109 25.67 8.53 -12.85
CA GLY A 109 27.12 8.45 -13.05
C GLY A 109 27.75 9.83 -13.06
N MET A 110 28.83 10.00 -12.29
CA MET A 110 29.43 11.31 -12.00
C MET A 110 30.60 11.62 -12.94
N SER A 111 30.62 12.82 -13.51
CA SER A 111 31.86 13.52 -13.89
C SER A 111 31.84 14.87 -13.19
N GLY A 112 32.93 15.18 -12.46
CA GLY A 112 32.89 16.11 -11.34
C GLY A 112 32.91 17.60 -11.67
N SER A 113 32.30 18.41 -10.80
CA SER A 113 32.81 19.74 -10.45
C SER A 113 32.23 20.28 -9.13
N THR A 114 33.15 20.56 -8.22
CA THR A 114 33.27 21.68 -7.27
C THR A 114 32.03 22.25 -6.52
N ARG A 115 32.04 22.01 -5.20
CA ARG A 115 31.19 22.61 -4.15
C ARG A 115 31.16 24.14 -4.14
N HIS A 116 29.97 24.74 -3.93
CA HIS A 116 29.83 26.07 -3.31
C HIS A 116 28.77 26.04 -2.20
N LYS A 117 29.16 26.52 -1.01
CA LYS A 117 28.32 26.74 0.17
C LYS A 117 27.49 28.01 -0.04
N TYR A 118 26.19 27.96 0.25
CA TYR A 118 25.40 29.16 0.51
C TYR A 118 25.08 29.28 2.00
N GLN A 119 25.34 30.50 2.48
CA GLN A 119 25.27 30.98 3.84
C GLN A 119 23.93 31.72 4.04
N SER A 120 23.34 31.53 5.21
CA SER A 120 22.09 32.13 5.70
C SER A 120 22.21 33.63 5.97
N GLU A 121 21.04 34.28 6.10
CA GLU A 121 20.69 35.61 6.70
C GLU A 121 19.90 36.49 5.69
N VAL A 122 18.90 37.33 5.98
CA VAL A 122 18.40 38.11 7.13
C VAL A 122 16.87 38.30 6.90
N GLY A 123 15.93 38.10 7.84
CA GLY A 123 15.47 39.07 8.85
C GLY A 123 14.60 40.23 8.29
N MET A 124 13.28 40.20 8.49
CA MET A 124 12.39 41.38 8.39
C MET A 124 11.22 41.32 9.40
N PRO A 125 10.73 42.47 9.90
CA PRO A 125 9.97 42.58 11.15
C PRO A 125 8.45 42.37 10.99
N ALA A 126 7.82 41.96 12.09
CA ALA A 126 6.38 41.70 12.18
C ALA A 126 5.54 42.99 12.28
N PRO A 127 4.40 43.09 11.55
CA PRO A 127 3.40 44.12 11.81
C PRO A 127 2.37 43.67 12.88
N SER A 128 1.81 44.67 13.54
CA SER A 128 1.01 44.62 14.75
C SER A 128 -0.39 44.01 14.61
N MET A 129 -0.78 43.28 15.65
CA MET A 129 -2.02 42.52 15.78
C MET A 129 -3.20 43.46 16.13
N ARG A 130 -4.20 43.57 15.23
CA ARG A 130 -5.54 44.06 15.57
C ARG A 130 -6.41 42.83 15.88
N GLN A 131 -6.97 42.77 17.08
CA GLN A 131 -7.94 41.75 17.50
C GLN A 131 -9.18 41.79 16.61
N ILE A 132 -9.37 40.75 15.81
CA ILE A 132 -10.63 40.40 15.17
C ILE A 132 -11.20 39.23 15.99
N ALA A 133 -12.46 39.35 16.41
CA ALA A 133 -13.18 38.31 17.14
C ALA A 133 -13.16 36.98 16.37
N PRO A 134 -13.14 35.82 17.05
CA PRO A 134 -13.05 34.53 16.38
C PRO A 134 -14.33 34.30 15.58
N SER A 135 -14.21 34.32 14.25
CA SER A 135 -15.18 33.65 13.38
C SER A 135 -15.13 32.17 13.72
N GLU A 136 -16.29 31.55 13.94
CA GLU A 136 -16.42 30.11 14.09
C GLU A 136 -15.67 29.42 12.94
N GLU A 137 -14.54 28.77 13.25
CA GLU A 137 -13.83 27.96 12.30
C GLU A 137 -14.77 26.82 11.89
N ILE A 138 -15.22 26.85 10.64
CA ILE A 138 -15.74 25.66 9.98
C ILE A 138 -14.55 24.70 9.95
N ILE A 139 -14.46 23.81 10.94
CA ILE A 139 -13.50 22.71 10.94
C ILE A 139 -13.86 21.84 9.75
N ASN A 140 -13.21 22.11 8.63
CA ASN A 140 -13.28 21.28 7.45
C ASN A 140 -12.48 20.02 7.79
N TRP A 141 -13.18 18.97 8.20
CA TRP A 141 -12.59 17.65 8.45
C TRP A 141 -12.04 17.09 7.13
N ASN A 142 -10.82 17.52 6.77
CA ASN A 142 -10.06 16.88 5.72
C ASN A 142 -9.41 15.63 6.32
N THR A 143 -9.85 14.48 5.83
CA THR A 143 -9.34 13.15 6.22
C THR A 143 -8.36 12.61 5.17
N GLU A 144 -8.01 13.42 4.16
CA GLU A 144 -6.98 13.10 3.19
C GLU A 144 -5.62 13.27 3.84
N ASP A 145 -4.88 12.17 3.92
CA ASP A 145 -3.51 12.12 4.42
C ASP A 145 -2.55 11.91 3.23
N TYR A 146 -1.38 12.52 3.30
CA TYR A 146 -0.36 12.48 2.25
C TYR A 146 0.98 12.14 2.87
N ASP A 147 1.56 11.02 2.43
CA ASP A 147 2.93 10.69 2.82
C ASP A 147 3.88 11.80 2.41
N LEU A 148 4.80 12.17 3.31
CA LEU A 148 5.87 13.10 3.00
C LEU A 148 6.69 12.57 1.83
N ILE A 149 6.84 13.39 0.78
CA ILE A 149 7.70 13.04 -0.35
C ILE A 149 9.15 13.17 0.10
N GLN A 150 9.86 12.04 0.16
CA GLN A 150 11.30 12.03 0.36
C GLN A 150 11.99 11.91 -0.99
N GLU A 151 12.66 12.98 -1.40
CA GLU A 151 13.47 12.93 -2.61
C GLU A 151 14.66 11.98 -2.42
N ASN A 152 14.88 11.12 -3.41
CA ASN A 152 16.03 10.25 -3.45
C ASN A 152 17.29 11.09 -3.64
N GLY A 153 18.26 10.91 -2.75
CA GLY A 153 19.57 11.54 -2.88
C GLY A 153 20.37 10.96 -4.05
N PHE A 154 21.44 11.66 -4.44
CA PHE A 154 22.34 11.16 -5.48
C PHE A 154 23.20 10.00 -4.96
N VAL A 155 23.26 8.91 -5.73
CA VAL A 155 24.15 7.77 -5.47
C VAL A 155 25.14 7.58 -6.61
N SER A 156 26.39 7.22 -6.27
CA SER A 156 27.42 6.89 -7.26
C SER A 156 27.09 5.61 -8.03
N THR A 157 27.17 5.65 -9.36
CA THR A 157 27.07 4.45 -10.22
C THR A 157 28.12 3.39 -9.93
N ASP A 158 29.30 3.81 -9.46
CA ASP A 158 30.37 2.86 -9.13
C ASP A 158 30.01 2.00 -7.92
N GLU A 159 29.18 2.53 -7.01
CA GLU A 159 28.70 1.83 -5.81
C GLU A 159 27.39 1.08 -6.09
N GLN A 160 26.49 1.67 -6.86
CA GLN A 160 25.19 1.10 -7.20
C GLN A 160 24.94 1.22 -8.70
N GLN A 161 25.32 0.21 -9.47
CA GLN A 161 25.21 0.21 -10.94
C GLN A 161 23.84 -0.23 -11.48
N LEU A 162 22.90 -0.61 -10.62
CA LEU A 162 21.59 -1.14 -10.99
C LEU A 162 20.48 -0.24 -10.43
N SER A 163 19.60 0.20 -11.31
CA SER A 163 18.35 0.87 -10.93
C SER A 163 17.20 -0.13 -11.05
N THR A 164 16.28 -0.07 -10.08
CA THR A 164 15.05 -0.85 -10.09
C THR A 164 13.89 0.10 -9.91
N PHE A 165 12.82 -0.12 -10.68
CA PHE A 165 11.57 0.63 -10.54
C PHE A 165 10.40 -0.35 -10.65
N SER A 166 9.28 0.00 -10.01
CA SER A 166 8.05 -0.78 -10.12
C SER A 166 7.46 -0.67 -11.53
N ILE A 167 6.77 -1.72 -11.97
CA ILE A 167 5.92 -1.69 -13.17
C ILE A 167 4.51 -1.19 -12.82
N ASP A 168 4.18 -1.09 -11.54
CA ASP A 168 2.89 -0.58 -11.10
C ASP A 168 2.74 0.91 -11.45
N VAL A 169 1.54 1.28 -11.89
CA VAL A 169 1.24 2.63 -12.37
C VAL A 169 0.04 3.17 -11.61
N ASP A 170 0.33 4.11 -10.71
CA ASP A 170 -0.67 4.89 -10.00
C ASP A 170 -1.00 6.19 -10.75
N ARG A 171 -2.26 6.64 -10.62
CA ARG A 171 -2.83 7.79 -11.34
C ARG A 171 -3.65 8.72 -10.43
N ALA A 172 -3.61 8.46 -9.13
CA ALA A 172 -4.48 9.10 -8.13
C ALA A 172 -4.05 10.54 -7.87
N SER A 173 -2.74 10.76 -7.69
CA SER A 173 -2.14 12.07 -7.41
C SER A 173 -2.53 13.10 -8.47
N TYR A 174 -2.34 12.80 -9.76
CA TYR A 174 -2.73 13.72 -10.83
C TYR A 174 -4.23 14.08 -10.79
N SER A 175 -5.09 13.08 -10.60
CA SER A 175 -6.54 13.31 -10.53
C SER A 175 -6.92 14.23 -9.36
N ASN A 176 -6.24 14.04 -8.23
CA ASN A 176 -6.46 14.82 -7.02
C ASN A 176 -5.92 16.25 -7.15
N ILE A 177 -4.73 16.43 -7.72
CA ILE A 177 -4.16 17.75 -8.02
C ILE A 177 -5.05 18.51 -8.99
N ARG A 178 -5.53 17.85 -10.05
CA ARG A 178 -6.48 18.43 -10.99
C ARG A 178 -7.74 18.92 -10.28
N ARG A 179 -8.27 18.16 -9.31
CA ARG A 179 -9.41 18.58 -8.48
C ARG A 179 -9.09 19.88 -7.72
N PHE A 180 -7.97 19.94 -7.00
CA PHE A 180 -7.56 21.15 -6.26
C PHE A 180 -7.45 22.36 -7.19
N ILE A 181 -6.73 22.22 -8.31
CA ILE A 181 -6.53 23.30 -9.29
C ILE A 181 -7.87 23.76 -9.88
N THR A 182 -8.75 22.82 -10.26
CA THR A 182 -10.07 23.15 -10.84
C THR A 182 -10.97 23.87 -9.83
N GLN A 183 -10.80 23.61 -8.53
CA GLN A 183 -11.49 24.30 -7.44
C GLN A 183 -10.84 25.64 -7.07
N GLY A 184 -9.74 26.03 -7.72
CA GLY A 184 -8.98 27.23 -7.39
C GLY A 184 -8.22 27.14 -6.05
N VAL A 185 -8.05 25.92 -5.53
CA VAL A 185 -7.34 25.64 -4.28
C VAL A 185 -5.91 25.19 -4.59
N LYS A 186 -4.95 25.66 -3.81
CA LYS A 186 -3.56 25.21 -3.93
C LYS A 186 -3.45 23.77 -3.44
N ALA A 187 -2.93 22.87 -4.28
CA ALA A 187 -2.64 21.50 -3.86
C ALA A 187 -1.54 21.47 -2.78
N PRO A 188 -1.66 20.60 -1.76
CA PRO A 188 -0.55 20.30 -0.86
C PRO A 188 0.68 19.82 -1.65
N VAL A 189 1.88 20.11 -1.16
CA VAL A 189 3.12 19.68 -1.83
C VAL A 189 3.20 18.15 -1.86
N ASP A 190 2.88 17.50 -0.74
CA ASP A 190 2.91 16.04 -0.59
C ASP A 190 1.81 15.31 -1.38
N ALA A 191 0.84 16.06 -1.93
CA ALA A 191 -0.12 15.49 -2.87
C ALA A 191 0.48 15.26 -4.26
N VAL A 192 1.68 15.79 -4.56
CA VAL A 192 2.33 15.78 -5.88
C VAL A 192 3.34 14.66 -6.02
N ARG A 193 2.88 13.48 -6.43
CA ARG A 193 3.75 12.35 -6.76
C ARG A 193 4.19 12.45 -8.22
N ILE A 194 5.47 12.72 -8.46
CA ILE A 194 6.01 13.05 -9.79
C ILE A 194 5.80 11.87 -10.76
N GLU A 195 6.02 10.66 -10.28
CA GLU A 195 5.82 9.42 -11.02
C GLU A 195 4.38 9.26 -11.52
N GLU A 196 3.39 9.54 -10.67
CA GLU A 196 1.97 9.48 -11.06
C GLU A 196 1.57 10.62 -11.99
N MET A 197 2.24 11.78 -11.88
CA MET A 197 2.02 12.92 -12.78
C MET A 197 2.47 12.62 -14.20
N VAL A 198 3.59 11.90 -14.34
CA VAL A 198 4.09 11.45 -15.65
C VAL A 198 3.26 10.28 -16.16
N ASN A 199 3.02 9.25 -15.33
CA ASN A 199 2.35 8.02 -15.73
C ASN A 199 0.81 8.15 -15.89
N TYR A 200 0.23 9.31 -15.57
CA TYR A 200 -1.20 9.57 -15.77
C TYR A 200 -1.63 9.48 -17.25
N PHE A 201 -0.73 9.88 -18.16
CA PHE A 201 -1.04 9.99 -19.57
C PHE A 201 -0.82 8.67 -20.32
N ASP A 202 -1.64 8.44 -21.33
CA ASP A 202 -1.45 7.29 -22.23
C ASP A 202 -0.45 7.66 -23.32
N TYR A 203 0.70 7.00 -23.28
CA TYR A 203 1.75 7.13 -24.29
C TYR A 203 1.56 6.10 -25.40
N SER A 204 1.72 6.52 -26.65
CA SER A 204 1.53 5.66 -27.82
C SER A 204 2.80 4.87 -28.15
N TYR A 205 3.35 4.14 -27.17
CA TYR A 205 4.50 3.28 -27.38
C TYR A 205 4.12 2.06 -28.23
N PRO A 206 4.93 1.69 -29.24
CA PRO A 206 4.71 0.44 -29.96
C PRO A 206 4.80 -0.78 -29.03
N GLU A 207 3.95 -1.77 -29.26
CA GLU A 207 4.03 -3.07 -28.58
C GLU A 207 5.34 -3.80 -28.91
N PRO A 208 5.82 -4.69 -28.02
CA PRO A 208 7.01 -5.47 -28.29
C PRO A 208 6.87 -6.34 -29.54
N LYS A 209 8.00 -6.67 -30.15
CA LYS A 209 8.09 -7.47 -31.38
C LYS A 209 8.78 -8.80 -31.10
N GLY A 210 8.40 -9.83 -31.83
CA GLY A 210 9.02 -11.15 -31.70
C GLY A 210 8.52 -11.88 -30.47
N GLU A 211 9.45 -12.47 -29.71
CA GLU A 211 9.15 -13.27 -28.51
C GLU A 211 9.33 -12.48 -27.21
N ASP A 212 9.77 -11.22 -27.28
CA ASP A 212 10.02 -10.39 -26.10
C ASP A 212 8.69 -9.93 -25.46
N PRO A 213 8.50 -10.09 -24.13
CA PRO A 213 7.25 -9.70 -23.46
C PRO A 213 7.14 -8.19 -23.20
N LEU A 214 8.25 -7.45 -23.31
CA LEU A 214 8.37 -6.03 -22.98
C LEU A 214 9.21 -5.30 -24.05
N ALA A 215 8.82 -4.07 -24.37
CA ALA A 215 9.61 -3.10 -25.12
C ALA A 215 10.01 -1.93 -24.22
N ILE A 216 11.27 -1.52 -24.30
CA ILE A 216 11.82 -0.41 -23.52
C ILE A 216 12.19 0.72 -24.48
N TYR A 217 11.73 1.93 -24.14
CA TYR A 217 11.98 3.17 -24.86
C TYR A 217 12.71 4.13 -23.94
N THR A 218 13.77 4.75 -24.43
CA THR A 218 14.55 5.71 -23.64
C THR A 218 14.71 7.01 -24.38
N GLU A 219 14.42 8.11 -23.70
CA GLU A 219 14.64 9.46 -24.21
C GLU A 219 15.43 10.25 -23.17
N MET A 220 16.38 11.06 -23.64
CA MET A 220 17.20 11.87 -22.75
C MET A 220 17.19 13.32 -23.20
N GLY A 221 17.00 14.22 -22.24
CA GLY A 221 16.94 15.67 -22.45
C GLY A 221 17.81 16.44 -21.47
N VAL A 222 17.98 17.73 -21.73
CA VAL A 222 18.55 18.66 -20.75
C VAL A 222 17.57 18.88 -19.61
N CYS A 223 18.07 18.96 -18.37
CA CYS A 223 17.23 19.32 -17.24
C CYS A 223 16.99 20.84 -17.23
N PRO A 224 15.76 21.33 -17.41
CA PRO A 224 15.51 22.76 -17.62
C PRO A 224 15.73 23.61 -16.36
N TRP A 225 15.73 23.00 -15.18
CA TRP A 225 15.99 23.68 -13.90
C TRP A 225 17.40 23.44 -13.34
N ASN A 226 18.21 22.57 -13.96
CA ASN A 226 19.60 22.37 -13.58
C ASN A 226 20.46 21.93 -14.79
N PRO A 227 21.23 22.84 -15.40
CA PRO A 227 21.98 22.55 -16.62
C PRO A 227 23.12 21.53 -16.46
N ASP A 228 23.55 21.26 -15.22
CA ASP A 228 24.57 20.24 -14.94
C ASP A 228 23.98 18.81 -14.99
N HIS A 229 22.66 18.68 -15.08
CA HIS A 229 21.94 17.40 -15.07
C HIS A 229 21.20 17.13 -16.39
N HIS A 230 21.02 15.83 -16.67
CA HIS A 230 20.14 15.34 -17.73
C HIS A 230 18.91 14.66 -17.14
N LEU A 231 17.81 14.70 -17.87
CA LEU A 231 16.61 13.93 -17.58
C LEU A 231 16.58 12.71 -18.49
N LEU A 232 16.49 11.52 -17.90
CA LEU A 232 16.27 10.27 -18.62
C LEU A 232 14.81 9.83 -18.39
N HIS A 233 14.06 9.68 -19.47
CA HIS A 233 12.73 9.11 -19.47
C HIS A 233 12.81 7.68 -19.97
N ILE A 234 12.19 6.75 -19.24
CA ILE A 234 12.13 5.32 -19.57
C ILE A 234 10.65 4.96 -19.72
N GLY A 235 10.23 4.65 -20.95
CA GLY A 235 8.92 4.08 -21.24
C GLY A 235 9.01 2.57 -21.35
N VAL A 236 8.07 1.85 -20.73
CA VAL A 236 7.99 0.39 -20.83
C VAL A 236 6.60 0.01 -21.36
N GLN A 237 6.55 -0.80 -22.41
CA GLN A 237 5.31 -1.30 -23.01
C GLN A 237 5.30 -2.83 -23.01
N SER A 238 4.28 -3.43 -22.41
CA SER A 238 4.02 -4.86 -22.51
C SER A 238 3.15 -5.20 -23.72
N GLU A 239 3.15 -6.47 -24.11
CA GLU A 239 2.15 -6.99 -25.04
C GLU A 239 0.73 -6.78 -24.48
N LYS A 240 -0.19 -6.29 -25.30
CA LYS A 240 -1.58 -6.14 -24.87
C LYS A 240 -2.29 -7.49 -24.88
N ILE A 241 -2.72 -7.92 -23.71
CA ILE A 241 -3.51 -9.14 -23.57
C ILE A 241 -4.93 -8.88 -24.09
N LYS A 242 -5.37 -9.69 -25.05
CA LYS A 242 -6.76 -9.67 -25.52
C LYS A 242 -7.70 -10.05 -24.38
N THR A 243 -8.67 -9.20 -24.10
CA THR A 243 -9.63 -9.39 -23.01
C THR A 243 -10.90 -10.14 -23.45
N ASP A 244 -10.99 -10.50 -24.73
CA ASP A 244 -12.16 -11.14 -25.35
C ASP A 244 -12.56 -12.47 -24.67
N PHE A 245 -11.58 -13.20 -24.11
CA PHE A 245 -11.77 -14.52 -23.51
C PHE A 245 -11.51 -14.55 -22.00
N LEU A 246 -11.61 -13.39 -21.32
CA LEU A 246 -11.47 -13.35 -19.87
C LEU A 246 -12.50 -14.27 -19.20
N PRO A 247 -12.10 -15.10 -18.21
CA PRO A 247 -13.04 -15.95 -17.48
C PRO A 247 -14.09 -15.10 -16.74
N ALA A 248 -15.22 -15.71 -16.38
CA ALA A 248 -16.27 -15.04 -15.61
C ALA A 248 -15.72 -14.54 -14.27
N SER A 249 -16.14 -13.34 -13.85
CA SER A 249 -15.74 -12.73 -12.59
C SER A 249 -16.84 -12.81 -11.54
N ASN A 250 -16.49 -13.11 -10.29
CA ASN A 250 -17.31 -12.92 -9.10
C ASN A 250 -16.69 -11.78 -8.31
N LEU A 251 -17.36 -10.63 -8.29
CA LEU A 251 -16.89 -9.40 -7.67
C LEU A 251 -17.70 -9.10 -6.41
N VAL A 252 -17.04 -9.03 -5.25
CA VAL A 252 -17.67 -8.68 -3.98
C VAL A 252 -17.18 -7.31 -3.51
N PHE A 253 -18.09 -6.33 -3.52
CA PHE A 253 -17.78 -4.98 -3.07
C PHE A 253 -18.15 -4.82 -1.60
N LEU A 254 -17.17 -4.47 -0.78
CA LEU A 254 -17.38 -4.03 0.58
C LEU A 254 -17.39 -2.50 0.63
N ILE A 255 -18.53 -1.90 0.94
CA ILE A 255 -18.75 -0.44 0.83
C ILE A 255 -18.99 0.17 2.20
N ASP A 256 -18.19 1.17 2.56
CA ASP A 256 -18.44 2.02 3.73
C ASP A 256 -19.62 2.96 3.46
N VAL A 257 -20.63 2.92 4.33
CA VAL A 257 -21.78 3.83 4.30
C VAL A 257 -21.92 4.63 5.59
N SER A 258 -20.84 4.79 6.36
CA SER A 258 -20.80 5.60 7.58
C SER A 258 -21.11 7.08 7.32
N GLY A 259 -21.47 7.82 8.37
CA GLY A 259 -21.80 9.24 8.27
C GLY A 259 -20.68 10.10 7.63
N SER A 260 -19.41 9.73 7.78
CA SER A 260 -18.26 10.40 7.17
C SER A 260 -18.24 10.31 5.64
N MET A 261 -19.02 9.42 5.04
CA MET A 261 -19.12 9.21 3.60
C MET A 261 -20.11 10.15 2.89
N ASN A 262 -20.77 11.06 3.63
CA ASN A 262 -21.84 11.93 3.08
C ASN A 262 -21.34 13.07 2.18
N GLN A 263 -20.04 13.33 2.11
CA GLN A 263 -19.49 14.40 1.27
C GLN A 263 -19.58 14.04 -0.22
N ALA A 264 -19.78 15.02 -1.10
CA ALA A 264 -19.98 14.81 -2.55
C ALA A 264 -18.85 14.02 -3.23
N ASN A 265 -17.62 14.14 -2.72
CA ASN A 265 -16.43 13.43 -3.20
C ASN A 265 -16.23 12.03 -2.58
N LYS A 266 -17.20 11.51 -1.80
CA LYS A 266 -17.14 10.19 -1.13
C LYS A 266 -18.22 9.26 -1.67
N LEU A 267 -19.24 8.87 -0.89
CA LEU A 267 -20.26 7.92 -1.34
C LEU A 267 -20.96 8.36 -2.63
N PRO A 268 -21.34 9.64 -2.84
CA PRO A 268 -21.92 10.08 -4.11
C PRO A 268 -20.98 9.90 -5.32
N LEU A 269 -19.68 10.14 -5.13
CA LEU A 269 -18.67 9.89 -6.17
C LEU A 269 -18.47 8.40 -6.41
N LEU A 270 -18.48 7.59 -5.35
CA LEU A 270 -18.42 6.13 -5.42
C LEU A 270 -19.60 5.61 -6.25
N ILE A 271 -20.84 6.01 -5.95
CA ILE A 271 -22.04 5.62 -6.71
C ILE A 271 -21.88 6.00 -8.18
N SER A 272 -21.40 7.22 -8.47
CA SER A 272 -21.18 7.69 -9.84
C SER A 272 -20.13 6.85 -10.59
N SER A 273 -19.03 6.51 -9.92
CA SER A 273 -17.96 5.66 -10.47
C SER A 273 -18.42 4.22 -10.66
N PHE A 274 -19.24 3.71 -9.75
CA PHE A 274 -19.80 2.38 -9.81
C PHE A 274 -20.74 2.20 -11.00
N ARG A 275 -21.48 3.25 -11.39
CA ARG A 275 -22.30 3.23 -12.62
C ARG A 275 -21.45 2.96 -13.86
N LEU A 276 -20.30 3.62 -13.98
CA LEU A 276 -19.36 3.39 -15.10
C LEU A 276 -18.81 1.96 -15.09
N LEU A 277 -18.58 1.40 -13.90
CA LEU A 277 -18.15 0.01 -13.75
C LEU A 277 -19.23 -0.98 -14.21
N ILE A 278 -20.50 -0.77 -13.81
CA ILE A 278 -21.63 -1.64 -14.18
C ILE A 278 -21.79 -1.73 -15.71
N ASP A 279 -21.49 -0.66 -16.44
CA ASP A 279 -21.52 -0.68 -17.91
C ASP A 279 -20.52 -1.68 -18.51
N GLN A 280 -19.39 -1.92 -17.82
CA GLN A 280 -18.36 -2.89 -18.23
C GLN A 280 -18.60 -4.32 -17.73
N ILE A 281 -19.52 -4.52 -16.77
CA ILE A 281 -19.88 -5.85 -16.27
C ILE A 281 -20.56 -6.66 -17.36
N ARG A 282 -20.09 -7.90 -17.57
CA ARG A 282 -20.57 -8.80 -18.63
C ARG A 282 -21.66 -9.74 -18.10
N PRO A 283 -22.52 -10.30 -18.97
CA PRO A 283 -23.61 -11.19 -18.55
C PRO A 283 -23.17 -12.41 -17.72
N GLN A 284 -21.97 -12.93 -17.95
CA GLN A 284 -21.40 -14.07 -17.22
C GLN A 284 -20.80 -13.71 -15.86
N ASP A 285 -20.60 -12.43 -15.56
CA ASP A 285 -20.03 -11.98 -14.30
C ASP A 285 -21.10 -11.94 -13.19
N ARG A 286 -20.67 -11.91 -11.93
CA ARG A 286 -21.51 -11.79 -10.74
C ARG A 286 -21.06 -10.63 -9.87
N VAL A 287 -22.03 -9.90 -9.32
CA VAL A 287 -21.80 -8.77 -8.43
C VAL A 287 -22.51 -9.02 -7.10
N SER A 288 -21.75 -8.85 -6.02
CA SER A 288 -22.27 -8.81 -4.65
C SER A 288 -21.86 -7.50 -3.99
N ILE A 289 -22.70 -6.97 -3.11
CA ILE A 289 -22.45 -5.74 -2.39
C ILE A 289 -22.78 -5.97 -0.93
N VAL A 290 -21.77 -5.75 -0.08
CA VAL A 290 -21.88 -5.74 1.37
C VAL A 290 -21.60 -4.32 1.82
N THR A 291 -22.50 -3.75 2.61
CA THR A 291 -22.29 -2.45 3.25
C THR A 291 -21.82 -2.64 4.67
N TYR A 292 -21.04 -1.68 5.17
CA TYR A 292 -20.76 -1.59 6.59
C TYR A 292 -20.88 -0.14 7.06
N ALA A 293 -21.50 0.01 8.22
CA ALA A 293 -21.54 1.20 9.04
C ALA A 293 -21.78 0.70 10.47
N GLY A 294 -22.80 1.17 11.18
CA GLY A 294 -23.07 0.73 12.56
C GLY A 294 -23.47 -0.75 12.63
N ALA A 295 -23.87 -1.33 11.49
CA ALA A 295 -24.07 -2.76 11.27
C ALA A 295 -23.65 -3.11 9.83
N SER A 296 -23.27 -4.36 9.59
CA SER A 296 -23.03 -4.88 8.24
C SER A 296 -24.36 -5.31 7.59
N GLY A 297 -24.57 -4.93 6.32
CA GLY A 297 -25.75 -5.29 5.53
C GLY A 297 -25.37 -5.97 4.22
N ILE A 298 -26.15 -6.97 3.79
CA ILE A 298 -26.02 -7.56 2.46
C ILE A 298 -27.01 -6.84 1.55
N LEU A 299 -26.50 -6.10 0.58
CA LEU A 299 -27.31 -5.37 -0.39
C LEU A 299 -27.55 -6.20 -1.65
N LEU A 300 -26.49 -6.85 -2.16
CA LEU A 300 -26.55 -7.77 -3.30
C LEU A 300 -25.81 -9.06 -2.98
N ASP A 301 -26.36 -10.19 -3.41
CA ASP A 301 -25.82 -11.53 -3.21
C ASP A 301 -25.75 -12.26 -4.56
N GLY A 302 -24.60 -12.17 -5.22
CA GLY A 302 -24.30 -12.91 -6.44
C GLY A 302 -25.20 -12.61 -7.64
N VAL A 303 -25.65 -11.36 -7.80
CA VAL A 303 -26.52 -10.97 -8.93
C VAL A 303 -25.73 -11.05 -10.24
N GLY A 304 -26.33 -11.67 -11.26
CA GLY A 304 -25.72 -11.80 -12.58
C GLY A 304 -25.56 -10.45 -13.28
N GLY A 305 -24.48 -10.28 -14.02
CA GLY A 305 -24.16 -9.05 -14.74
C GLY A 305 -25.13 -8.69 -15.87
N ASN A 306 -26.05 -9.59 -16.20
CA ASN A 306 -27.18 -9.33 -17.09
C ASN A 306 -28.29 -8.50 -16.42
N ASP A 307 -28.40 -8.53 -15.10
CA ASP A 307 -29.41 -7.79 -14.32
C ASP A 307 -28.86 -6.44 -13.84
N LYS A 308 -28.41 -5.62 -14.81
CA LYS A 308 -27.78 -4.32 -14.53
C LYS A 308 -28.72 -3.36 -13.82
N GLU A 309 -30.01 -3.41 -14.14
CA GLU A 309 -31.04 -2.57 -13.53
C GLU A 309 -31.11 -2.81 -12.01
N LYS A 310 -31.20 -4.05 -11.57
CA LYS A 310 -31.21 -4.39 -10.14
C LYS A 310 -29.95 -3.94 -9.42
N ILE A 311 -28.77 -4.09 -10.05
CA ILE A 311 -27.50 -3.66 -9.47
C ILE A 311 -27.50 -2.12 -9.31
N LEU A 312 -27.95 -1.39 -10.34
CA LEU A 312 -28.05 0.07 -10.33
C LEU A 312 -29.06 0.59 -9.30
N GLU A 313 -30.24 -0.02 -9.21
CA GLU A 313 -31.24 0.35 -8.21
C GLU A 313 -30.69 0.19 -6.79
N SER A 314 -29.98 -0.92 -6.55
CA SER A 314 -29.40 -1.22 -5.23
C SER A 314 -28.36 -0.18 -4.82
N ILE A 315 -27.40 0.14 -5.70
CA ILE A 315 -26.35 1.13 -5.37
C ILE A 315 -26.93 2.55 -5.20
N ASN A 316 -27.99 2.90 -5.94
CA ASN A 316 -28.63 4.21 -5.86
C ASN A 316 -29.40 4.44 -4.54
N GLN A 317 -29.75 3.37 -3.82
CA GLN A 317 -30.41 3.45 -2.52
C GLN A 317 -29.43 3.65 -1.35
N LEU A 318 -28.12 3.58 -1.60
CA LEU A 318 -27.13 3.78 -0.55
C LEU A 318 -27.18 5.21 -0.01
N THR A 319 -27.21 5.30 1.32
CA THR A 319 -27.18 6.57 2.06
C THR A 319 -26.13 6.49 3.15
N ALA A 320 -25.44 7.61 3.40
CA ALA A 320 -24.43 7.70 4.43
C ALA A 320 -25.10 7.90 5.81
N GLY A 321 -24.76 7.06 6.79
CA GLY A 321 -25.28 7.15 8.15
C GLY A 321 -24.68 6.12 9.11
N GLY A 322 -24.69 6.44 10.41
CA GLY A 322 -24.19 5.57 11.48
C GLY A 322 -22.67 5.66 11.73
N ALA A 323 -22.22 5.00 12.81
CA ALA A 323 -20.81 4.85 13.18
C ALA A 323 -20.13 3.75 12.36
N THR A 324 -18.80 3.62 12.39
CA THR A 324 -18.07 2.63 11.58
C THR A 324 -17.85 1.31 12.34
N ALA A 325 -18.41 0.20 11.87
CA ALA A 325 -18.10 -1.16 12.33
C ALA A 325 -17.56 -2.00 11.16
N GLY A 326 -16.24 -1.90 10.92
CA GLY A 326 -15.59 -2.50 9.74
C GLY A 326 -15.42 -4.02 9.79
N ALA A 327 -15.23 -4.62 10.97
CA ALA A 327 -14.84 -6.03 11.10
C ALA A 327 -15.93 -7.03 10.61
N ASP A 328 -17.20 -6.78 10.94
CA ASP A 328 -18.32 -7.65 10.55
C ASP A 328 -18.61 -7.61 9.04
N GLY A 329 -18.35 -6.46 8.41
CA GLY A 329 -18.49 -6.27 6.97
C GLY A 329 -17.54 -7.18 6.19
N ILE A 330 -16.27 -7.23 6.57
CA ILE A 330 -15.25 -8.06 5.93
C ILE A 330 -15.62 -9.55 6.02
N SER A 331 -15.99 -10.03 7.23
CA SER A 331 -16.40 -11.42 7.43
C SER A 331 -17.60 -11.80 6.55
N THR A 332 -18.56 -10.89 6.42
CA THR A 332 -19.75 -11.09 5.59
C THR A 332 -19.40 -11.11 4.10
N ALA A 333 -18.52 -10.20 3.64
CA ALA A 333 -18.03 -10.18 2.26
C ALA A 333 -17.34 -11.51 1.88
N TYR A 334 -16.45 -12.03 2.72
CA TYR A 334 -15.80 -13.32 2.48
C TYR A 334 -16.79 -14.49 2.43
N LYS A 335 -17.83 -14.49 3.28
CA LYS A 335 -18.89 -15.51 3.24
C LYS A 335 -19.64 -15.49 1.92
N ILE A 336 -19.98 -14.29 1.42
CA ILE A 336 -20.66 -14.14 0.12
C ILE A 336 -19.73 -14.52 -1.03
N ALA A 337 -18.46 -14.10 -0.99
CA ALA A 337 -17.47 -14.47 -2.00
C ALA A 337 -17.36 -15.98 -2.14
N LYS A 338 -17.27 -16.69 -1.00
CA LYS A 338 -17.23 -18.16 -0.96
C LYS A 338 -18.54 -18.79 -1.43
N LYS A 339 -19.69 -18.23 -1.06
CA LYS A 339 -21.02 -18.72 -1.48
C LYS A 339 -21.21 -18.64 -2.99
N ASN A 340 -20.75 -17.55 -3.61
CA ASN A 340 -20.91 -17.27 -5.03
C ASN A 340 -19.68 -17.60 -5.88
N PHE A 341 -18.76 -18.40 -5.32
CA PHE A 341 -17.52 -18.75 -5.97
C PHE A 341 -17.73 -19.34 -7.36
N ILE A 342 -16.97 -18.85 -8.34
CA ILE A 342 -16.98 -19.36 -9.71
C ILE A 342 -15.72 -20.20 -9.93
N GLU A 343 -15.90 -21.49 -10.16
CA GLU A 343 -14.80 -22.40 -10.50
C GLU A 343 -14.18 -22.01 -11.84
N ASN A 344 -12.84 -21.94 -11.90
CA ASN A 344 -12.08 -21.42 -13.04
C ASN A 344 -12.42 -19.95 -13.41
N GLY A 345 -13.10 -19.23 -12.51
CA GLY A 345 -13.42 -17.81 -12.63
C GLY A 345 -12.42 -16.91 -11.91
N ASN A 346 -12.50 -15.62 -12.17
CA ASN A 346 -11.82 -14.59 -11.39
C ASN A 346 -12.68 -14.26 -10.15
N ASN A 347 -12.19 -14.50 -8.94
CA ASN A 347 -12.95 -14.23 -7.72
C ASN A 347 -12.22 -13.13 -6.94
N ARG A 348 -12.85 -11.96 -6.80
CA ARG A 348 -12.25 -10.76 -6.19
C ARG A 348 -13.15 -10.09 -5.18
#